data_AF-X1LF16-F1
#
_entry.id   AF-X1LF16-F1
#
_cell.length_a   1.000
_cell.length_b   1.000
_cell.length_c   1.000
_cell.angle_alpha   90.00
_cell.angle_beta   90.00
_cell.angle_gamma   90.00
#
_symmetry.space_group_name_H-M   'P 1'
#
loop_
_entity.id
_entity.type
_entity.pdbx_description
1 polymer ?
#
loop_
_entity_poly.entity_id
_entity_poly.type
_entity_poly.pdbx_seq_one_letter_code
_entity_poly.pdbx_strand_id
1 'polypeptide(L)'
;DRRRDEVINYVAQKYGRDKVAQIITFGTMAARAVVRDVGRALSYPYNYCDKIAKMIPFGSTLDQTLAIVDEFRQAYLNDSKAQKLIDFAKKLEGCARHASTHACGVVISSEPLDELVPLQHPTQNDENIITQYEMHSIEDLGLLKMDLLGLKNLTIIEDTLSRIYVVQNKKIDIENIPLDDKKTFRLLQAGNCVGLFQLESEGMRRYLKQLKPTQLEDIIAMVALYRPGPMALIPDYIAGKHKRKKVEYLVPKLKPILESTYGIPVYQEEIMKIAKDLAGFTLTE
;
A
#
# COMPACT_ATOMS: atom_id res chain seq x y z
N ASP A 1 12.27 10.79 -1.06
CA ASP A 1 12.51 10.25 -2.43
C ASP A 1 13.82 10.74 -3.03
N ARG A 2 14.14 12.03 -2.98
CA ARG A 2 15.37 12.60 -3.60
C ARG A 2 16.70 11.97 -3.17
N ARG A 3 16.86 11.69 -1.88
CA ARG A 3 18.12 11.22 -1.28
C ARG A 3 18.17 9.71 -1.10
N ARG A 4 17.22 8.97 -1.68
CA ARG A 4 17.16 7.50 -1.56
C ARG A 4 18.43 6.85 -2.11
N ASP A 5 18.87 7.30 -3.28
CA ASP A 5 20.02 6.69 -3.96
C ASP A 5 21.33 7.02 -3.24
N GLU A 6 21.41 8.13 -2.50
CA GLU A 6 22.53 8.41 -1.58
C GLU A 6 22.66 7.34 -0.50
N VAL A 7 21.53 6.89 0.07
CA VAL A 7 21.52 5.84 1.10
C VAL A 7 21.93 4.50 0.51
N ILE A 8 21.45 4.15 -0.69
CA ILE A 8 21.84 2.92 -1.39
C ILE A 8 23.34 2.94 -1.68
N ASN A 9 23.86 4.06 -2.19
CA ASN A 9 25.28 4.23 -2.47
C ASN A 9 26.13 4.13 -1.19
N TYR A 10 25.67 4.71 -0.08
CA TYR A 10 26.34 4.56 1.21
C TYR A 10 26.39 3.10 1.67
N VAL A 11 25.27 2.36 1.56
CA VAL A 11 25.22 0.93 1.90
C VAL A 11 26.19 0.14 1.01
N ALA A 12 26.20 0.38 -0.29
CA ALA A 12 27.13 -0.26 -1.23
C ALA A 12 28.60 0.07 -0.92
N GLN A 13 28.92 1.32 -0.57
CA GLN A 13 30.27 1.70 -0.16
C GLN A 13 30.69 1.05 1.17
N LYS A 14 29.75 0.93 2.11
CA LYS A 14 30.01 0.40 3.46
C LYS A 14 30.19 -1.12 3.49
N TYR A 15 29.38 -1.85 2.73
CA TYR A 15 29.35 -3.32 2.78
C TYR A 15 30.04 -3.98 1.58
N GLY A 16 30.41 -3.22 0.54
CA GLY A 16 31.01 -3.72 -0.70
C GLY A 16 30.01 -3.62 -1.86
N ARG A 17 30.46 -3.07 -3.00
CA ARG A 17 29.60 -2.86 -4.18
C ARG A 17 29.19 -4.19 -4.85
N ASP A 18 30.02 -5.21 -4.71
CA ASP A 18 29.79 -6.59 -5.12
C ASP A 18 28.80 -7.34 -4.22
N LYS A 19 28.53 -6.82 -3.02
CA LYS A 19 27.68 -7.45 -1.99
C LYS A 19 26.32 -6.80 -1.82
N VAL A 20 26.03 -5.76 -2.60
CA VAL A 20 24.80 -4.97 -2.52
C VAL A 20 24.23 -4.79 -3.92
N ALA A 21 22.98 -5.20 -4.11
CA ALA A 21 22.27 -5.01 -5.37
C ALA A 21 20.81 -4.60 -5.11
N GLN A 22 20.20 -3.95 -6.09
CA GLN A 22 18.75 -3.77 -6.07
C GLN A 22 18.06 -5.07 -6.52
N ILE A 23 16.80 -5.25 -6.11
CA ILE A 23 16.05 -6.46 -6.48
C ILE A 23 15.29 -6.22 -7.78
N ILE A 24 15.23 -7.21 -8.68
CA ILE A 24 14.38 -7.12 -9.88
C ILE A 24 12.90 -7.30 -9.54
N THR A 25 12.05 -6.71 -10.38
CA THR A 25 10.63 -6.99 -10.38
C THR A 25 10.16 -7.26 -11.80
N PHE A 26 9.20 -8.16 -11.94
CA PHE A 26 8.60 -8.50 -13.23
C PHE A 26 7.22 -7.89 -13.34
N GLY A 27 7.04 -6.98 -14.30
CA GLY A 27 5.72 -6.48 -14.65
C GLY A 27 4.94 -7.58 -15.37
N THR A 28 3.81 -8.01 -14.82
CA THR A 28 2.95 -9.03 -15.43
C THR A 28 1.82 -8.39 -16.25
N MET A 29 1.25 -9.17 -17.17
CA MET A 29 0.09 -8.74 -17.95
C MET A 29 -1.20 -8.85 -17.13
N ALA A 30 -1.53 -7.79 -16.39
CA ALA A 30 -2.79 -7.70 -15.63
C ALA A 30 -4.03 -7.68 -16.55
N ALA A 31 -5.17 -8.17 -16.08
CA ALA A 31 -6.44 -8.34 -16.81
C ALA A 31 -6.78 -7.20 -17.79
N ARG A 32 -6.77 -5.95 -17.31
CA ARG A 32 -7.07 -4.77 -18.14
C ARG A 32 -5.99 -4.48 -19.18
N ALA A 33 -4.73 -4.70 -18.85
CA ALA A 33 -3.61 -4.45 -19.76
C ALA A 33 -3.56 -5.51 -20.86
N VAL A 34 -3.72 -6.78 -20.49
CA VAL A 34 -3.69 -7.91 -21.44
C VAL A 34 -4.79 -7.79 -22.49
N VAL A 35 -6.00 -7.38 -22.11
CA VAL A 35 -7.10 -7.13 -23.06
C VAL A 35 -6.73 -6.05 -24.08
N ARG A 36 -6.10 -4.96 -23.64
CA ARG A 36 -5.68 -3.88 -24.57
C ARG A 36 -4.54 -4.34 -25.48
N ASP A 37 -3.57 -5.09 -24.95
CA ASP A 37 -2.42 -5.57 -25.73
C ASP A 37 -2.82 -6.62 -26.77
N VAL A 38 -3.66 -7.59 -26.40
CA VAL A 38 -4.21 -8.58 -27.35
C VAL A 38 -5.07 -7.90 -28.39
N GLY A 39 -5.91 -6.94 -27.97
CA GLY A 39 -6.73 -6.15 -28.89
C GLY A 39 -5.89 -5.42 -29.95
N ARG A 40 -4.76 -4.82 -29.52
CA ARG A 40 -3.81 -4.20 -30.44
C ARG A 40 -3.18 -5.23 -31.40
N ALA A 41 -2.78 -6.40 -30.92
CA ALA A 41 -2.22 -7.46 -31.77
C ALA A 41 -3.24 -8.00 -32.79
N LEU A 42 -4.52 -8.05 -32.43
CA LEU A 42 -5.63 -8.41 -33.32
C LEU A 42 -6.08 -7.26 -34.23
N SER A 43 -5.42 -6.09 -34.18
CA SER A 43 -5.79 -4.88 -34.92
C SER A 43 -7.22 -4.39 -34.65
N TYR A 44 -7.70 -4.58 -33.43
CA TYR A 44 -9.00 -4.05 -33.01
C TYR A 44 -8.89 -2.57 -32.62
N PRO A 45 -9.96 -1.76 -32.81
CA PRO A 45 -9.95 -0.36 -32.42
C PRO A 45 -9.65 -0.16 -30.93
N TYR A 46 -8.80 0.81 -30.59
CA TYR A 46 -8.43 1.09 -29.19
C TYR A 46 -9.65 1.35 -28.30
N ASN A 47 -10.60 2.16 -28.77
CA ASN A 47 -11.82 2.49 -28.02
C ASN A 47 -12.67 1.25 -27.70
N TYR A 48 -12.68 0.26 -28.59
CA TYR A 48 -13.38 -1.00 -28.36
C TYR A 48 -12.69 -1.81 -27.26
N CYS A 49 -11.37 -1.95 -27.34
CA CYS A 49 -10.59 -2.68 -26.34
C CYS A 49 -10.61 -1.99 -24.97
N ASP A 50 -10.57 -0.66 -24.94
CA ASP A 50 -10.65 0.13 -23.71
C ASP A 50 -12.04 0.02 -23.05
N LYS A 51 -13.12 -0.04 -23.85
CA LYS A 51 -14.47 -0.31 -23.34
C LYS A 51 -14.54 -1.66 -22.63
N ILE A 52 -14.05 -2.72 -23.26
CA ILE A 52 -14.00 -4.07 -22.66
C ILE A 52 -13.10 -4.07 -21.41
N ALA A 53 -11.93 -3.44 -21.47
CA ALA A 53 -11.01 -3.38 -20.33
C ALA A 53 -11.60 -2.61 -19.12
N LYS A 54 -12.43 -1.59 -19.34
CA LYS A 54 -13.07 -0.82 -18.26
C LYS A 54 -14.15 -1.59 -17.51
N MET A 55 -14.76 -2.60 -18.12
CA MET A 55 -15.74 -3.48 -17.49
C MET A 55 -15.11 -4.39 -16.41
N ILE A 56 -13.80 -4.65 -16.50
CA ILE A 56 -13.06 -5.50 -15.55
C ILE A 56 -12.85 -4.73 -14.24
N PRO A 57 -13.33 -5.19 -13.08
CA PRO A 57 -13.05 -4.53 -11.81
C PRO A 57 -11.55 -4.50 -11.48
N PHE A 58 -11.10 -3.49 -10.73
CA PHE A 58 -9.70 -3.44 -10.30
C PHE A 58 -9.37 -4.62 -9.39
N GLY A 59 -8.26 -5.32 -9.68
CA GLY A 59 -7.80 -6.47 -8.90
C GLY A 59 -8.49 -7.80 -9.25
N SER A 60 -9.43 -7.83 -10.20
CA SER A 60 -10.07 -9.06 -10.65
C SER A 60 -9.36 -9.68 -11.85
N THR A 61 -9.36 -11.02 -11.91
CA THR A 61 -8.93 -11.77 -13.10
C THR A 61 -10.01 -11.77 -14.19
N LEU A 62 -9.66 -12.17 -15.41
CA LEU A 62 -10.64 -12.30 -16.49
C LEU A 62 -11.72 -13.36 -16.18
N ASP A 63 -11.35 -14.47 -15.55
CA ASP A 63 -12.30 -15.51 -15.14
C ASP A 63 -13.26 -15.04 -14.04
N GLN A 64 -12.73 -14.35 -13.02
CA GLN A 64 -13.56 -13.74 -11.98
C GLN A 64 -14.51 -12.70 -12.59
N THR A 65 -14.03 -11.89 -13.53
CA THR A 65 -14.85 -10.87 -14.20
C THR A 65 -15.99 -11.50 -14.99
N LEU A 66 -15.76 -12.61 -15.71
CA LEU A 66 -16.84 -13.35 -16.37
C LEU A 66 -17.87 -13.90 -15.39
N ALA A 67 -17.46 -14.28 -14.19
CA ALA A 67 -18.36 -14.78 -13.16
C ALA A 67 -19.21 -13.67 -12.52
N ILE A 68 -18.66 -12.46 -12.32
CA ILE A 68 -19.32 -11.42 -11.50
C ILE A 68 -19.86 -10.23 -12.28
N VAL A 69 -19.43 -9.99 -13.53
CA VAL A 69 -19.84 -8.83 -14.33
C VAL A 69 -20.69 -9.28 -15.52
N ASP A 70 -22.00 -9.08 -15.42
CA ASP A 70 -22.95 -9.48 -16.44
C ASP A 70 -22.68 -8.82 -17.80
N GLU A 71 -22.36 -7.52 -17.82
CA GLU A 71 -22.05 -6.80 -19.08
C GLU A 71 -20.83 -7.40 -19.79
N PHE A 72 -19.78 -7.77 -19.05
CA PHE A 72 -18.59 -8.41 -19.59
C PHE A 72 -18.91 -9.81 -20.14
N ARG A 73 -19.74 -10.57 -19.43
CA ARG A 73 -20.21 -11.89 -19.89
C ARG A 73 -21.07 -11.78 -21.14
N GLN A 74 -21.96 -10.81 -21.21
CA GLN A 74 -22.79 -10.57 -22.39
C GLN A 74 -21.95 -10.15 -23.61
N ALA A 75 -20.92 -9.31 -23.41
CA ALA A 75 -19.97 -8.99 -24.47
C ALA A 75 -19.27 -10.26 -24.97
N TYR A 76 -18.81 -11.11 -24.06
CA TYR A 76 -18.16 -12.39 -24.39
C TYR A 76 -19.08 -13.35 -25.17
N LEU A 77 -20.36 -13.45 -24.81
CA LEU A 77 -21.31 -14.39 -25.43
C LEU A 77 -21.87 -13.89 -26.78
N ASN A 78 -22.09 -12.58 -26.92
CA ASN A 78 -22.83 -12.02 -28.06
C ASN A 78 -21.93 -11.40 -29.13
N ASP A 79 -20.66 -11.11 -28.82
CA ASP A 79 -19.71 -10.53 -29.76
C ASP A 79 -18.52 -11.47 -30.00
N SER A 80 -18.48 -12.06 -31.20
CA SER A 80 -17.39 -12.94 -31.64
C SER A 80 -16.00 -12.29 -31.55
N LYS A 81 -15.88 -10.97 -31.71
CA LYS A 81 -14.62 -10.26 -31.52
C LYS A 81 -14.21 -10.25 -30.06
N ALA A 82 -15.15 -9.99 -29.15
CA ALA A 82 -14.92 -9.97 -27.71
C ALA A 82 -14.57 -11.36 -27.19
N GLN A 83 -15.27 -12.39 -27.67
CA GLN A 83 -14.96 -13.78 -27.34
C GLN A 83 -13.50 -14.12 -27.66
N LYS A 84 -13.09 -13.92 -28.92
CA LYS A 84 -11.73 -14.18 -29.38
C LYS A 84 -10.68 -13.35 -28.64
N LEU A 85 -10.99 -12.08 -28.35
CA LEU A 85 -10.14 -11.18 -27.57
C LEU A 85 -9.90 -11.72 -26.16
N ILE A 86 -10.98 -12.08 -25.46
CA ILE A 86 -10.94 -12.54 -24.07
C ILE A 86 -10.27 -13.92 -23.98
N ASP A 87 -10.53 -14.83 -24.90
CA ASP A 87 -9.93 -16.17 -24.92
C ASP A 87 -8.40 -16.11 -25.06
N PHE A 88 -7.89 -15.24 -25.93
CA PHE A 88 -6.45 -15.02 -26.02
C PHE A 88 -5.91 -14.26 -24.82
N ALA A 89 -6.65 -13.28 -24.30
CA ALA A 89 -6.23 -12.54 -23.13
C ALA A 89 -6.09 -13.43 -21.89
N LYS A 90 -7.00 -14.42 -21.69
CA LYS A 90 -6.90 -15.41 -20.61
C LYS A 90 -5.62 -16.24 -20.66
N LYS A 91 -5.14 -16.58 -21.86
CA LYS A 91 -3.90 -17.35 -22.04
C LYS A 91 -2.65 -16.54 -21.71
N LEU A 92 -2.73 -15.21 -21.74
CA LEU A 92 -1.62 -14.30 -21.51
C LEU A 92 -1.70 -13.57 -20.17
N GLU A 93 -2.85 -13.65 -19.48
CA GLU A 93 -3.03 -13.05 -18.16
C GLU A 93 -2.01 -13.63 -17.17
N GLY A 94 -1.30 -12.74 -16.48
CA GLY A 94 -0.26 -13.13 -15.51
C GLY A 94 1.11 -13.43 -16.11
N CYS A 95 1.25 -13.54 -17.44
CA CYS A 95 2.57 -13.70 -18.06
C CYS A 95 3.48 -12.51 -17.76
N ALA A 96 4.77 -12.78 -17.54
CA ALA A 96 5.79 -11.74 -17.41
C ALA A 96 5.93 -10.97 -18.72
N ARG A 97 5.92 -9.64 -18.65
CA ARG A 97 5.99 -8.74 -19.81
C ARG A 97 7.32 -8.02 -19.93
N HIS A 98 7.88 -7.56 -18.81
CA HIS A 98 9.14 -6.84 -18.78
C HIS A 98 9.79 -6.95 -17.40
N ALA A 99 11.12 -6.88 -17.39
CA ALA A 99 11.91 -6.67 -16.21
C ALA A 99 11.97 -5.18 -15.85
N SER A 100 11.91 -4.87 -14.57
CA SER A 100 12.13 -3.54 -14.00
C SER A 100 12.86 -3.67 -12.67
N THR A 101 13.33 -2.55 -12.13
CA THR A 101 13.94 -2.52 -10.79
C THR A 101 12.85 -2.38 -9.72
N HIS A 102 12.95 -3.15 -8.65
CA HIS A 102 12.07 -3.02 -7.49
C HIS A 102 12.24 -1.62 -6.89
N ALA A 103 11.13 -0.92 -6.66
CA ALA A 103 11.16 0.48 -6.23
C ALA A 103 11.85 0.69 -4.87
N CYS A 104 11.94 -0.35 -4.05
CA CYS A 104 12.41 -0.24 -2.67
C CYS A 104 13.51 -1.25 -2.31
N GLY A 105 13.59 -2.36 -3.03
CA GLY A 105 14.23 -3.57 -2.52
C GLY A 105 15.72 -3.56 -2.78
N VAL A 106 16.49 -3.72 -1.72
CA VAL A 106 17.94 -3.86 -1.76
C VAL A 106 18.31 -5.16 -1.04
N VAL A 107 19.15 -5.97 -1.66
CA VAL A 107 19.74 -7.14 -1.04
C VAL A 107 21.16 -6.80 -0.57
N ILE A 108 21.52 -7.30 0.62
CA ILE A 108 22.84 -7.14 1.22
C ILE A 108 23.34 -8.54 1.62
N SER A 109 24.56 -8.89 1.22
CA SER A 109 25.17 -10.18 1.52
C SER A 109 26.49 -10.04 2.29
N SER A 110 26.92 -11.11 2.97
CA SER A 110 28.27 -11.22 3.54
C SER A 110 29.32 -11.60 2.49
N GLU A 111 28.89 -12.27 1.42
CA GLU A 111 29.71 -12.79 0.30
C GLU A 111 29.32 -12.07 -1.01
N PRO A 112 30.18 -12.09 -2.05
CA PRO A 112 29.84 -11.52 -3.36
C PRO A 112 28.52 -12.08 -3.89
N LEU A 113 27.65 -11.19 -4.39
CA LEU A 113 26.30 -11.59 -4.79
C LEU A 113 26.29 -12.49 -6.02
N ASP A 114 27.28 -12.39 -6.89
CA ASP A 114 27.43 -13.21 -8.09
C ASP A 114 27.76 -14.68 -7.80
N GLU A 115 28.22 -14.99 -6.58
CA GLU A 115 28.39 -16.37 -6.10
C GLU A 115 27.07 -17.00 -5.61
N LEU A 116 26.07 -16.17 -5.28
CA LEU A 116 24.82 -16.60 -4.65
C LEU A 116 23.61 -16.48 -5.58
N VAL A 117 23.55 -15.43 -6.40
CA VAL A 117 22.43 -15.12 -7.28
C VAL A 117 22.91 -14.56 -8.62
N PRO A 118 22.23 -14.90 -9.73
CA PRO A 118 22.51 -14.26 -11.00
C PRO A 118 22.19 -12.77 -10.95
N LEU A 119 23.06 -11.96 -11.56
CA LEU A 119 22.96 -10.51 -11.60
C LEU A 119 22.74 -10.02 -13.05
N GLN A 120 22.18 -8.84 -13.22
CA GLN A 120 22.09 -8.16 -14.51
C GLN A 120 22.09 -6.64 -14.33
N HIS A 121 22.34 -5.91 -15.42
CA HIS A 121 22.09 -4.48 -15.47
C HIS A 121 20.60 -4.20 -15.69
N PRO A 122 20.01 -3.18 -15.01
CA PRO A 122 18.67 -2.72 -15.30
C PRO A 122 18.56 -2.18 -16.74
N THR A 123 17.41 -2.41 -17.37
CA THR A 123 17.12 -1.99 -18.77
C THR A 123 17.27 -0.48 -19.03
N GLN A 124 17.24 0.35 -17.98
CA GLN A 124 17.28 1.82 -18.08
C GLN A 124 18.64 2.44 -17.72
N ASN A 125 19.54 1.69 -17.09
CA ASN A 125 20.81 2.22 -16.60
C ASN A 125 21.84 1.09 -16.40
N ASP A 126 23.02 1.25 -16.98
CA ASP A 126 24.13 0.27 -16.88
C ASP A 126 25.00 0.47 -15.62
N GLU A 127 24.86 1.57 -14.88
CA GLU A 127 25.69 1.84 -13.69
C GLU A 127 25.27 1.02 -12.46
N ASN A 128 24.00 0.59 -12.42
CA ASN A 128 23.46 -0.18 -11.30
C ASN A 128 23.43 -1.67 -11.62
N ILE A 129 23.40 -2.49 -10.58
CA ILE A 129 23.26 -3.94 -10.67
C ILE A 129 21.96 -4.33 -9.96
N ILE A 130 21.19 -5.18 -10.60
CA ILE A 130 20.01 -5.83 -10.03
C ILE A 130 20.18 -7.35 -9.98
N THR A 131 19.53 -7.99 -9.02
CA THR A 131 19.37 -9.46 -9.01
C THR A 131 18.53 -9.90 -10.20
N GLN A 132 18.66 -11.14 -10.67
CA GLN A 132 17.69 -11.72 -11.63
C GLN A 132 16.56 -12.48 -10.92
N TYR A 133 16.70 -12.73 -9.62
CA TYR A 133 15.65 -13.28 -8.78
C TYR A 133 14.81 -12.18 -8.14
N GLU A 134 13.50 -12.33 -8.23
CA GLU A 134 12.52 -11.46 -7.61
C GLU A 134 12.49 -11.60 -6.08
N MET A 135 11.79 -10.66 -5.45
CA MET A 135 11.73 -10.49 -3.99
C MET A 135 11.54 -11.79 -3.20
N HIS A 136 10.59 -12.64 -3.61
CA HIS A 136 10.29 -13.87 -2.87
C HIS A 136 11.41 -14.90 -2.98
N SER A 137 11.98 -15.08 -4.17
CA SER A 137 13.13 -15.98 -4.35
C SER A 137 14.37 -15.51 -3.59
N ILE A 138 14.59 -14.20 -3.47
CA ILE A 138 15.67 -13.65 -2.63
C ILE A 138 15.41 -13.94 -1.14
N GLU A 139 14.16 -13.80 -0.67
CA GLU A 139 13.77 -14.11 0.71
C GLU A 139 13.90 -15.62 1.01
N ASP A 140 13.49 -16.50 0.07
CA ASP A 140 13.59 -17.96 0.20
C ASP A 140 15.04 -18.46 0.28
N LEU A 141 15.98 -17.74 -0.33
CA LEU A 141 17.42 -18.00 -0.24
C LEU A 141 18.04 -17.55 1.10
N GLY A 142 17.24 -16.90 1.97
CA GLY A 142 17.71 -16.42 3.27
C GLY A 142 18.62 -15.20 3.20
N LEU A 143 18.61 -14.48 2.07
CA LEU A 143 19.42 -13.27 1.91
C LEU A 143 18.79 -12.09 2.65
N LEU A 144 19.63 -11.23 3.23
CA LEU A 144 19.15 -10.04 3.91
C LEU A 144 18.59 -9.05 2.89
N LYS A 145 17.29 -8.83 2.97
CA LYS A 145 16.57 -7.80 2.22
C LYS A 145 16.29 -6.59 3.10
N MET A 146 16.49 -5.40 2.55
CA MET A 146 16.05 -4.13 3.13
C MET A 146 15.24 -3.33 2.11
N ASP A 147 14.12 -2.77 2.55
CA ASP A 147 13.31 -1.88 1.73
C ASP A 147 13.65 -0.41 2.01
N LEU A 148 14.26 0.26 1.04
CA LEU A 148 14.56 1.69 1.05
C LEU A 148 13.52 2.45 0.22
N LEU A 149 12.49 2.96 0.88
CA LEU A 149 11.35 3.62 0.23
C LEU A 149 11.62 5.08 -0.08
N GLY A 150 11.33 5.50 -1.31
CA GLY A 150 11.29 6.92 -1.69
C GLY A 150 9.94 7.56 -1.34
N LEU A 151 9.69 7.90 -0.06
CA LEU A 151 8.42 8.53 0.32
C LEU A 151 8.43 10.04 0.03
N LYS A 152 7.59 10.49 -0.91
CA LYS A 152 7.48 11.91 -1.30
C LYS A 152 7.10 12.85 -0.16
N ASN A 153 6.29 12.37 0.79
CA ASN A 153 5.84 13.19 1.92
C ASN A 153 6.99 13.66 2.80
N LEU A 154 8.04 12.85 2.97
CA LEU A 154 9.23 13.25 3.73
C LEU A 154 9.95 14.42 3.05
N THR A 155 10.05 14.39 1.73
CA THR A 155 10.63 15.49 0.95
C THR A 155 9.74 16.74 0.97
N ILE A 156 8.41 16.60 0.98
CA ILE A 156 7.49 17.74 1.15
C ILE A 156 7.69 18.39 2.54
N ILE A 157 7.86 17.57 3.59
CA ILE A 157 8.12 18.06 4.95
C ILE A 157 9.47 18.79 5.01
N GLU A 158 10.54 18.19 4.48
CA GLU A 158 11.88 18.80 4.41
C GLU A 158 11.88 20.15 3.69
N ASP A 159 11.24 20.23 2.52
CA ASP A 159 11.09 21.48 1.77
C ASP A 159 10.29 22.53 2.55
N THR A 160 9.24 22.11 3.25
CA THR A 160 8.39 22.99 4.06
C THR A 160 9.18 23.57 5.23
N LEU A 161 9.92 22.75 5.97
CA LEU A 161 10.77 23.18 7.08
C LEU A 161 11.86 24.16 6.61
N SER A 162 12.50 23.85 5.47
CA SER A 162 13.52 24.72 4.86
C SER A 162 12.95 26.09 4.49
N ARG A 163 11.74 26.13 3.92
CA ARG A 163 11.06 27.39 3.59
C ARG A 163 10.65 28.18 4.82
N ILE A 164 10.15 27.52 5.87
CA ILE A 164 9.83 28.19 7.13
C ILE A 164 11.08 28.84 7.74
N TYR A 165 12.22 28.15 7.68
CA TYR A 165 13.49 28.70 8.13
C TYR A 165 13.87 29.95 7.32
N VAL A 166 13.84 29.89 5.98
CA VAL A 166 14.22 31.04 5.13
C VAL A 166 13.28 32.23 5.31
N VAL A 167 11.97 32.00 5.41
CA VAL A 167 10.95 33.07 5.43
C VAL A 167 10.76 33.66 6.82
N GLN A 168 10.83 32.83 7.87
CA GLN A 168 10.49 33.22 9.24
C GLN A 168 11.68 33.19 10.20
N ASN A 169 12.87 32.80 9.73
CA ASN A 169 14.05 32.52 10.54
C ASN A 169 13.76 31.58 11.73
N LYS A 170 12.81 30.65 11.53
CA LYS A 170 12.36 29.71 12.56
C LYS A 170 12.81 28.31 12.22
N LYS A 171 13.66 27.72 13.05
CA LYS A 171 14.03 26.31 12.98
C LYS A 171 12.97 25.50 13.75
N ILE A 172 12.27 24.62 13.04
CA ILE A 172 11.31 23.69 13.64
C ILE A 172 11.97 22.32 13.71
N ASP A 173 11.91 21.71 14.89
CA ASP A 173 12.28 20.31 15.09
C ASP A 173 11.04 19.44 14.89
N ILE A 174 11.02 18.69 13.78
CA ILE A 174 9.87 17.88 13.40
C ILE A 174 9.65 16.68 14.32
N GLU A 175 10.71 16.15 14.90
CA GLU A 175 10.65 14.95 15.77
C GLU A 175 10.04 15.27 17.14
N ASN A 176 10.01 16.56 17.53
CA ASN A 176 9.61 17.01 18.85
C ASN A 176 8.39 17.96 18.83
N ILE A 177 7.55 17.89 17.81
CA ILE A 177 6.30 18.67 17.76
C ILE A 177 5.24 18.14 18.75
N PRO A 178 4.39 19.00 19.32
CA PRO A 178 3.30 18.56 20.19
C PRO A 178 2.26 17.76 19.39
N LEU A 179 1.82 16.62 19.95
CA LEU A 179 0.85 15.72 19.33
C LEU A 179 -0.62 16.08 19.65
N ASP A 180 -0.83 17.06 20.52
CA ASP A 180 -2.14 17.51 21.02
C ASP A 180 -2.54 18.93 20.52
N ASP A 181 -1.92 19.41 19.44
CA ASP A 181 -2.18 20.76 18.91
C ASP A 181 -3.64 20.94 18.46
N LYS A 182 -4.36 21.79 19.20
CA LYS A 182 -5.79 22.07 18.98
C LYS A 182 -6.07 22.65 17.59
N LYS A 183 -5.16 23.42 17.00
CA LYS A 183 -5.37 24.01 15.67
C LYS A 183 -5.33 22.94 14.58
N THR A 184 -4.41 21.99 14.70
CA THR A 184 -4.30 20.82 13.83
C THR A 184 -5.56 19.98 13.88
N PHE A 185 -6.06 19.64 15.09
CA PHE A 185 -7.31 18.87 15.20
C PHE A 185 -8.53 19.62 14.67
N ARG A 186 -8.63 20.94 14.84
CA ARG A 186 -9.73 21.73 14.24
C ARG A 186 -9.74 21.64 12.71
N LEU A 187 -8.58 21.64 12.07
CA LEU A 187 -8.45 21.47 10.63
C LEU A 187 -8.94 20.08 10.19
N LEU A 188 -8.58 19.02 10.92
CA LEU A 188 -9.05 17.65 10.67
C LEU A 188 -10.56 17.50 10.89
N GLN A 189 -11.10 18.10 11.96
CA GLN A 189 -12.54 18.12 12.27
C GLN A 189 -13.35 18.84 11.18
N ALA A 190 -12.78 19.85 10.54
CA ALA A 190 -13.38 20.51 9.39
C ALA A 190 -13.26 19.70 8.08
N GLY A 191 -12.52 18.58 8.08
CA GLY A 191 -12.23 17.77 6.89
C GLY A 191 -11.37 18.49 5.85
N ASN A 192 -10.61 19.50 6.26
CA ASN A 192 -9.74 20.30 5.39
C ASN A 192 -8.40 19.58 5.14
N CYS A 193 -8.46 18.32 4.68
CA CYS A 193 -7.31 17.41 4.64
C CYS A 193 -6.67 17.26 3.25
N VAL A 194 -6.93 18.18 2.32
CA VAL A 194 -6.27 18.16 1.00
C VAL A 194 -4.77 18.44 1.21
N GLY A 195 -3.90 17.57 0.71
CA GLY A 195 -2.45 17.64 0.94
C GLY A 195 -1.98 16.98 2.25
N LEU A 196 -2.87 16.35 3.02
CA LEU A 196 -2.49 15.61 4.23
C LEU A 196 -2.33 14.13 3.95
N PHE A 197 -1.12 13.62 4.15
CA PHE A 197 -0.78 12.21 3.94
C PHE A 197 -1.81 11.27 4.58
N GLN A 198 -2.25 10.26 3.80
CA GLN A 198 -3.28 9.26 4.15
C GLN A 198 -4.71 9.78 4.33
N LEU A 199 -4.94 11.09 4.47
CA LEU A 199 -6.23 11.66 4.89
C LEU A 199 -7.00 12.41 3.79
N GLU A 200 -6.52 12.38 2.55
CA GLU A 200 -7.02 13.26 1.47
C GLU A 200 -8.33 12.80 0.83
N SER A 201 -8.62 11.50 0.85
CA SER A 201 -9.74 10.94 0.09
C SER A 201 -11.08 11.54 0.54
N GLU A 202 -12.05 11.63 -0.38
CA GLU A 202 -13.36 12.20 -0.06
C GLU A 202 -14.07 11.46 1.08
N GLY A 203 -14.07 10.12 1.04
CA GLY A 203 -14.67 9.31 2.09
C GLY A 203 -13.94 9.46 3.43
N MET A 204 -12.61 9.51 3.42
CA MET A 204 -11.84 9.75 4.64
C MET A 204 -12.16 11.11 5.27
N ARG A 205 -12.17 12.19 4.47
CA ARG A 205 -12.56 13.53 4.92
C ARG A 205 -13.98 13.56 5.48
N ARG A 206 -14.92 12.85 4.87
CA ARG A 206 -16.30 12.72 5.36
C ARG A 206 -16.34 12.05 6.73
N TYR A 207 -15.57 10.99 6.94
CA TYR A 207 -15.52 10.32 8.25
C TYR A 207 -14.81 11.15 9.30
N LEU A 208 -13.74 11.87 8.97
CA LEU A 208 -13.08 12.79 9.92
C LEU A 208 -14.03 13.89 10.43
N LYS A 209 -14.87 14.45 9.56
CA LYS A 209 -15.93 15.41 9.95
C LYS A 209 -16.94 14.83 10.95
N GLN A 210 -17.26 13.55 10.81
CA GLN A 210 -18.20 12.85 11.69
C GLN A 210 -17.53 12.41 13.00
N LEU A 211 -16.31 11.85 12.91
CA LEU A 211 -15.52 11.41 14.04
C LEU A 211 -15.15 12.58 14.96
N LYS A 212 -14.82 13.73 14.38
CA LYS A 212 -14.24 14.89 15.05
C LYS A 212 -13.03 14.47 15.92
N PRO A 213 -11.88 14.13 15.29
CA PRO A 213 -10.69 13.69 16.03
C PRO A 213 -10.23 14.78 17.01
N THR A 214 -9.78 14.36 18.20
CA THR A 214 -9.33 15.22 19.30
C THR A 214 -7.95 14.86 19.82
N GLN A 215 -7.43 13.69 19.43
CA GLN A 215 -6.11 13.17 19.81
C GLN A 215 -5.56 12.30 18.67
N LEU A 216 -4.27 11.95 18.72
CA LEU A 216 -3.60 11.22 17.65
C LEU A 216 -4.20 9.81 17.45
N GLU A 217 -4.61 9.17 18.53
CA GLU A 217 -5.21 7.83 18.53
C GLU A 217 -6.47 7.76 17.65
N ASP A 218 -7.22 8.87 17.53
CA ASP A 218 -8.37 8.94 16.63
C ASP A 218 -7.96 8.82 15.15
N ILE A 219 -6.81 9.38 14.80
CA ILE A 219 -6.26 9.35 13.44
C ILE A 219 -5.77 7.92 13.16
N ILE A 220 -5.05 7.32 14.10
CA ILE A 220 -4.55 5.94 14.02
C ILE A 220 -5.73 4.98 13.80
N ALA A 221 -6.77 5.07 14.63
CA ALA A 221 -7.96 4.24 14.51
C ALA A 221 -8.68 4.44 13.17
N MET A 222 -8.83 5.69 12.72
CA MET A 222 -9.49 5.99 11.45
C MET A 222 -8.73 5.42 10.26
N VAL A 223 -7.40 5.52 10.24
CA VAL A 223 -6.56 4.92 9.18
C VAL A 223 -6.64 3.38 9.19
N ALA A 224 -6.73 2.78 10.38
CA ALA A 224 -6.92 1.33 10.52
C ALA A 224 -8.31 0.87 10.03
N LEU A 225 -9.37 1.60 10.39
CA LEU A 225 -10.75 1.27 10.04
C LEU A 225 -11.09 1.58 8.58
N TYR A 226 -10.43 2.55 7.93
CA TYR A 226 -10.72 2.96 6.55
C TYR A 226 -10.09 2.00 5.52
N ARG A 227 -10.43 0.71 5.63
CA ARG A 227 -10.04 -0.37 4.73
C ARG A 227 -11.25 -1.24 4.37
N PRO A 228 -11.27 -1.91 3.20
CA PRO A 228 -12.32 -2.85 2.85
C PRO A 228 -12.54 -3.90 3.96
N GLY A 229 -13.78 -4.07 4.40
CA GLY A 229 -14.13 -4.88 5.57
C GLY A 229 -14.39 -4.01 6.82
N PRO A 230 -13.34 -3.55 7.54
CA PRO A 230 -13.49 -2.73 8.75
C PRO A 230 -14.23 -1.40 8.55
N MET A 231 -14.33 -0.89 7.32
CA MET A 231 -15.09 0.34 7.02
C MET A 231 -16.55 0.29 7.50
N ALA A 232 -17.16 -0.91 7.54
CA ALA A 232 -18.51 -1.09 8.06
C ALA A 232 -18.63 -0.77 9.57
N LEU A 233 -17.52 -0.81 10.31
CA LEU A 233 -17.46 -0.56 11.76
C LEU A 233 -17.23 0.92 12.10
N ILE A 234 -16.87 1.76 11.11
CA ILE A 234 -16.64 3.21 11.34
C ILE A 234 -17.86 3.91 11.99
N PRO A 235 -19.12 3.68 11.55
CA PRO A 235 -20.28 4.30 12.19
C PRO A 235 -20.40 3.94 13.68
N ASP A 236 -20.13 2.68 14.04
CA ASP A 236 -20.15 2.20 15.41
C ASP A 236 -19.04 2.81 16.25
N TYR A 237 -17.83 2.92 15.69
CA TYR A 237 -16.70 3.58 16.36
C TYR A 237 -17.01 5.05 16.67
N ILE A 238 -17.57 5.77 15.69
CA ILE A 238 -17.99 7.16 15.84
C ILE A 238 -19.12 7.28 16.88
N ALA A 239 -20.08 6.36 16.89
CA ALA A 239 -21.17 6.35 17.86
C ALA A 239 -20.67 6.08 19.29
N GLY A 240 -19.71 5.16 19.45
CA GLY A 240 -19.03 4.89 20.71
C GLY A 240 -18.29 6.13 21.23
N LYS A 241 -17.48 6.77 20.38
CA LYS A 241 -16.76 8.01 20.70
C LYS A 241 -17.68 9.11 21.20
N HIS A 242 -18.78 9.36 20.50
CA HIS A 242 -19.74 10.40 20.85
C HIS A 242 -20.73 9.97 21.95
N LYS A 243 -20.52 8.82 22.58
CA LYS A 243 -21.38 8.25 23.63
C LYS A 243 -22.85 8.10 23.21
N ARG A 244 -23.10 7.92 21.91
CA ARG A 244 -24.44 7.68 21.34
C ARG A 244 -24.81 6.21 21.35
N LYS A 245 -23.82 5.32 21.42
CA LYS A 245 -23.97 3.88 21.60
C LYS A 245 -23.40 3.50 22.96
N LYS A 246 -24.14 2.71 23.72
CA LYS A 246 -23.64 2.11 24.96
C LYS A 246 -22.66 0.99 24.57
N VAL A 247 -21.42 1.09 25.02
CA VAL A 247 -20.41 0.06 24.80
C VAL A 247 -20.68 -1.08 25.77
N GLU A 248 -20.95 -2.26 25.25
CA GLU A 248 -21.17 -3.48 26.03
C GLU A 248 -20.08 -4.49 25.72
N TYR A 249 -19.52 -5.09 26.77
CA TYR A 249 -18.45 -6.07 26.67
C TYR A 249 -19.01 -7.45 27.01
N LEU A 250 -18.72 -8.45 26.19
CA LEU A 250 -19.18 -9.83 26.40
C LEU A 250 -18.68 -10.38 27.75
N VAL A 251 -17.45 -10.04 28.12
CA VAL A 251 -16.87 -10.36 29.43
C VAL A 251 -16.09 -9.16 29.98
N PRO A 252 -16.01 -8.98 31.32
CA PRO A 252 -15.30 -7.85 31.93
C PRO A 252 -13.83 -7.70 31.50
N LYS A 253 -13.16 -8.82 31.21
CA LYS A 253 -11.77 -8.86 30.73
C LYS A 253 -11.55 -8.12 29.40
N LEU A 254 -12.57 -7.95 28.56
CA LEU A 254 -12.44 -7.24 27.29
C LEU A 254 -12.35 -5.72 27.46
N LYS A 255 -12.90 -5.17 28.55
CA LYS A 255 -12.89 -3.73 28.79
C LYS A 255 -11.49 -3.12 28.74
N PRO A 256 -10.49 -3.56 29.53
CA PRO A 256 -9.15 -2.96 29.50
C PRO A 256 -8.45 -3.07 28.13
N ILE A 257 -8.88 -3.99 27.27
CA ILE A 257 -8.30 -4.19 25.94
C ILE A 257 -8.95 -3.23 24.92
N LEU A 258 -10.28 -3.16 24.93
CA LEU A 258 -11.08 -2.51 23.87
C LEU A 258 -11.67 -1.15 24.28
N GLU A 259 -11.45 -0.67 25.50
CA GLU A 259 -12.01 0.61 25.96
C GLU A 259 -11.51 1.79 25.12
N SER A 260 -10.24 1.75 24.69
CA SER A 260 -9.65 2.78 23.83
C SER A 260 -10.27 2.86 22.44
N THR A 261 -10.90 1.77 21.99
CA THR A 261 -11.52 1.59 20.68
C THR A 261 -13.04 1.42 20.76
N TYR A 262 -13.63 1.79 21.90
CA TYR A 262 -15.06 1.78 22.15
C TYR A 262 -15.72 0.40 21.97
N GLY A 263 -15.00 -0.66 22.34
CA GLY A 263 -15.48 -2.05 22.27
C GLY A 263 -15.29 -2.71 20.90
N ILE A 264 -14.62 -2.05 19.95
CA ILE A 264 -14.41 -2.56 18.59
C ILE A 264 -12.95 -3.02 18.47
N PRO A 265 -12.66 -4.29 18.15
CA PRO A 265 -11.29 -4.72 17.88
C PRO A 265 -10.81 -4.11 16.55
N VAL A 266 -9.96 -3.10 16.64
CA VAL A 266 -9.38 -2.38 15.50
C VAL A 266 -7.97 -2.86 15.19
N TYR A 267 -7.19 -3.17 16.24
CA TYR A 267 -5.78 -3.49 16.13
C TYR A 267 -5.50 -5.00 16.27
N GLN A 268 -4.45 -5.48 15.61
CA GLN A 268 -4.05 -6.88 15.72
C GLN A 268 -3.60 -7.21 17.15
N GLU A 269 -2.95 -6.26 17.81
CA GLU A 269 -2.49 -6.33 19.19
C GLU A 269 -3.65 -6.48 20.17
N GLU A 270 -4.83 -5.91 19.88
CA GLU A 270 -6.03 -6.12 20.68
C GLU A 270 -6.52 -7.56 20.55
N ILE A 271 -6.53 -8.12 19.34
CA ILE A 271 -6.91 -9.51 19.09
C ILE A 271 -5.95 -10.47 19.82
N MET A 272 -4.64 -10.21 19.76
CA MET A 272 -3.63 -11.00 20.47
C MET A 272 -3.85 -10.94 21.99
N LYS A 273 -4.11 -9.75 22.55
CA LYS A 273 -4.42 -9.60 23.98
C LYS A 273 -5.69 -10.34 24.38
N ILE A 274 -6.72 -10.34 23.52
CA ILE A 274 -7.94 -11.11 23.76
C ILE A 274 -7.64 -12.61 23.84
N ALA A 275 -6.90 -13.15 22.87
CA ALA A 275 -6.51 -14.56 22.87
C ALA A 275 -5.71 -14.94 24.13
N LYS A 276 -4.74 -14.11 24.51
CA LYS A 276 -3.96 -14.28 25.73
C LYS A 276 -4.83 -14.27 27.00
N ASP A 277 -5.61 -13.21 27.20
CA ASP A 277 -6.27 -12.97 28.49
C ASP A 277 -7.54 -13.81 28.69
N LEU A 278 -8.18 -14.23 27.59
CA LEU A 278 -9.40 -15.06 27.62
C LEU A 278 -9.11 -16.56 27.42
N ALA A 279 -8.15 -16.91 26.56
CA ALA A 279 -7.89 -18.31 26.18
C ALA A 279 -6.52 -18.83 26.64
N GLY A 280 -5.68 -18.00 27.27
CA GLY A 280 -4.43 -18.45 27.91
C GLY A 280 -3.26 -18.66 26.95
N PHE A 281 -3.35 -18.16 25.71
CA PHE A 281 -2.24 -18.18 24.76
C PHE A 281 -1.07 -17.34 25.27
N THR A 282 0.15 -17.70 24.87
CA THR A 282 1.28 -16.77 24.95
C THR A 282 1.14 -15.67 23.88
N LEU A 283 1.98 -14.63 23.93
CA LEU A 283 1.96 -13.60 22.87
C LEU A 283 2.54 -14.09 21.54
N THR A 284 3.29 -15.20 21.57
CA THR A 284 3.96 -15.77 20.39
C THR A 284 3.08 -16.77 19.66
N GLU A 285 2.21 -17.48 20.39
CA GLU A 285 1.20 -18.40 19.84
C GLU A 285 -0.01 -17.64 19.28
#